data_AF-A0A096PBX7-F1
#
_entry.id   AF-A0A096PBX7-F1
#
_cell.length_a   1.000
_cell.length_b   1.000
_cell.length_c   1.000
_cell.angle_alpha   90.00
_cell.angle_beta   90.00
_cell.angle_gamma   90.00
#
_symmetry.space_group_name_H-M   'P 1'
#
loop_
_entity.id
_entity.type
_entity.pdbx_description
1 polymer ?
#
loop_
_entity_poly.entity_id
_entity_poly.type
_entity_poly.pdbx_seq_one_letter_code
_entity_poly.pdbx_strand_id
1 'polypeptide(L)'
;MSSYYSQPAYKRSKSVKSEHEITLNGPLDVVGSVKSGSSINLNNDVIVREKLDAYGAIGLNGNITCEGKVQAYGTITVNGYTMVNDKIKGRGKLRVNGTLMGTDLEIYGNITITGHLRCRRLVAYGNITLIGSDSSYYVEEAEQVAGTVMIREAEPDWEY
;
A
#
# COMPACT_ATOMS: atom_id res chain seq x y z
N MET A 1 28.36 26.61 12.43
CA MET A 1 27.04 26.46 13.07
C MET A 1 26.41 25.22 12.47
N SER A 2 26.52 24.08 13.16
CA SER A 2 25.98 22.81 12.66
C SER A 2 24.50 22.73 13.02
N SER A 3 23.65 22.78 12.00
CA SER A 3 22.21 22.59 12.11
C SER A 3 21.96 21.15 12.56
N TYR A 4 21.67 20.93 13.84
CA TYR A 4 21.14 19.65 14.29
C TYR A 4 19.74 19.50 13.69
N TYR A 5 19.63 18.74 12.60
CA TYR A 5 18.36 18.24 12.13
C TYR A 5 17.81 17.30 13.22
N SER A 6 16.96 17.85 14.09
CA SER A 6 16.15 17.07 15.00
C SER A 6 15.23 16.20 14.15
N GLN A 7 15.48 14.90 14.09
CA GLN A 7 14.50 13.97 13.51
C GLN A 7 13.14 14.22 14.20
N PRO A 8 12.03 14.28 13.46
CA PRO A 8 10.73 14.40 14.08
C PRO A 8 10.52 13.20 15.01
N ALA A 9 10.35 13.46 16.31
CA ALA A 9 10.08 12.40 17.26
C ALA A 9 8.73 11.76 16.93
N TYR A 10 8.74 10.50 16.50
CA TYR A 10 7.52 9.75 16.26
C TYR A 10 6.69 9.69 17.55
N LYS A 11 5.42 10.07 17.47
CA LYS A 11 4.47 9.73 18.52
C LYS A 11 4.33 8.21 18.54
N ARG A 12 4.34 7.60 19.73
CA ARG A 12 4.16 6.15 19.86
C ARG A 12 2.74 5.81 20.27
N SER A 13 2.16 4.84 19.57
CA SER A 13 0.85 4.27 19.90
C SER A 13 0.96 2.75 20.09
N LYS A 14 0.08 2.20 20.93
CA LYS A 14 -0.17 0.75 20.98
C LYS A 14 -1.04 0.33 19.78
N SER A 15 -1.64 -0.85 19.82
CA SER A 15 -2.64 -1.25 18.82
C SER A 15 -3.81 -0.25 18.76
N VAL A 16 -4.29 0.02 17.55
CA VAL A 16 -5.48 0.83 17.30
C VAL A 16 -6.55 -0.07 16.70
N LYS A 17 -7.74 -0.11 17.28
CA LYS A 17 -8.85 -0.95 16.82
C LYS A 17 -10.16 -0.17 16.88
N SER A 18 -10.98 -0.29 15.83
CA SER A 18 -12.29 0.36 15.73
C SER A 18 -13.20 -0.45 14.81
N GLU A 19 -14.51 -0.42 15.04
CA GLU A 19 -15.51 -0.92 14.07
C GLU A 19 -15.76 0.09 12.94
N HIS A 20 -15.36 1.35 13.14
CA HIS A 20 -15.49 2.44 12.17
C HIS A 20 -14.15 2.77 11.53
N GLU A 21 -14.16 3.71 10.58
CA GLU A 21 -12.95 4.19 9.92
C GLU A 21 -11.88 4.63 10.93
N ILE A 22 -10.63 4.29 10.62
CA ILE A 22 -9.45 4.75 11.35
C ILE A 22 -8.65 5.66 10.43
N THR A 23 -8.35 6.87 10.89
CA THR A 23 -7.42 7.78 10.23
C THR A 23 -6.25 8.08 11.17
N LEU A 24 -5.02 7.77 10.74
CA LEU A 24 -3.79 8.01 11.49
C LEU A 24 -2.89 8.98 10.71
N ASN A 25 -2.42 10.02 11.37
CA ASN A 25 -1.57 11.04 10.77
C ASN A 25 -0.19 11.03 11.42
N GLY A 26 0.84 10.92 10.58
CA GLY A 26 2.24 10.91 10.97
C GLY A 26 2.78 12.28 11.41
N PRO A 27 3.96 12.32 12.06
CA PRO A 27 4.85 11.18 12.34
C PRO A 27 4.33 10.28 13.49
N LEU A 28 4.07 8.99 13.20
CA LEU A 28 3.45 8.04 14.14
C LEU A 28 4.07 6.63 14.03
N ASP A 29 4.49 6.07 15.17
CA ASP A 29 5.00 4.70 15.33
C ASP A 29 3.98 3.86 16.12
N VAL A 30 3.22 3.04 15.41
CA VAL A 30 2.24 2.12 15.99
C VAL A 30 2.93 0.79 16.26
N VAL A 31 3.20 0.53 17.54
CA VAL A 31 3.94 -0.66 17.99
C VAL A 31 3.13 -1.94 17.84
N GLY A 32 1.80 -1.84 17.71
CA GLY A 32 0.91 -2.99 17.51
C GLY A 32 0.10 -2.92 16.22
N SER A 33 -0.87 -3.82 16.10
CA SER A 33 -1.78 -3.85 14.95
C SER A 33 -2.73 -2.65 14.85
N VAL A 34 -3.08 -2.28 13.61
CA VAL A 34 -4.18 -1.36 13.29
C VAL A 34 -5.30 -2.16 12.63
N LYS A 35 -6.50 -2.16 13.20
CA LYS A 35 -7.64 -2.94 12.69
C LYS A 35 -8.92 -2.11 12.60
N SER A 36 -9.59 -2.15 11.46
CA SER A 36 -10.84 -1.43 11.22
C SER A 36 -11.93 -2.36 10.71
N GLY A 37 -13.11 -2.28 11.31
CA GLY A 37 -14.36 -2.84 10.75
C GLY A 37 -14.86 -2.10 9.51
N SER A 38 -14.19 -0.99 9.14
CA SER A 38 -14.41 -0.20 7.93
C SER A 38 -13.05 0.08 7.25
N SER A 39 -12.81 1.28 6.74
CA SER A 39 -11.56 1.73 6.09
C SER A 39 -10.44 2.07 7.08
N ILE A 40 -9.21 2.08 6.57
CA ILE A 40 -8.04 2.67 7.25
C ILE A 40 -7.34 3.66 6.32
N ASN A 41 -7.08 4.87 6.80
CA ASN A 41 -6.25 5.87 6.11
C ASN A 41 -5.02 6.18 6.95
N LEU A 42 -3.83 5.96 6.39
CA LEU A 42 -2.55 6.37 6.97
C LEU A 42 -1.99 7.52 6.15
N ASN A 43 -1.65 8.63 6.81
CA ASN A 43 -1.18 9.84 6.15
C ASN A 43 0.19 10.29 6.69
N ASN A 44 1.01 10.88 5.82
CA ASN A 44 2.38 11.35 6.10
C ASN A 44 3.33 10.19 6.45
N ASP A 45 4.05 10.27 7.56
CA ASP A 45 5.06 9.30 7.98
C ASP A 45 4.50 8.37 9.07
N VAL A 46 4.15 7.14 8.69
CA VAL A 46 3.53 6.17 9.63
C VAL A 46 4.22 4.83 9.55
N ILE A 47 4.59 4.30 10.72
CA ILE A 47 5.14 2.97 10.90
C ILE A 47 4.12 2.10 11.64
N VAL A 48 3.81 0.92 11.11
CA VAL A 48 3.00 -0.11 11.77
C VAL A 48 3.85 -1.37 11.94
N ARG A 49 4.20 -1.71 13.19
CA ARG A 49 5.12 -2.82 13.51
C ARG A 49 4.51 -4.21 13.41
N GLU A 50 3.18 -4.28 13.42
CA GLU A 50 2.47 -5.54 13.22
C GLU A 50 1.62 -5.46 11.95
N LYS A 51 0.37 -5.93 12.00
CA LYS A 51 -0.54 -5.99 10.85
C LYS A 51 -1.44 -4.77 10.71
N LEU A 52 -1.82 -4.52 9.47
CA LEU A 52 -2.82 -3.55 9.04
C LEU A 52 -4.00 -4.30 8.40
N ASP A 53 -5.19 -4.26 9.02
CA ASP A 53 -6.32 -5.12 8.65
C ASP A 53 -7.62 -4.31 8.56
N ALA A 54 -8.15 -4.13 7.36
CA ALA A 54 -9.37 -3.37 7.11
C ALA A 54 -10.43 -4.22 6.40
N TYR A 55 -11.66 -4.17 6.89
CA TYR A 55 -12.82 -4.71 6.16
C TYR A 55 -13.22 -3.83 4.97
N GLY A 56 -12.87 -2.54 5.01
CA GLY A 56 -13.03 -1.61 3.89
C GLY A 56 -11.78 -1.47 3.04
N ALA A 57 -11.59 -0.26 2.53
CA ALA A 57 -10.40 0.15 1.78
C ALA A 57 -9.22 0.50 2.71
N ILE A 58 -8.00 0.45 2.18
CA ILE A 58 -6.80 0.98 2.84
C ILE A 58 -6.21 2.07 1.96
N GLY A 59 -6.08 3.29 2.49
CA GLY A 59 -5.35 4.39 1.90
C GLY A 59 -4.00 4.59 2.59
N LEU A 60 -2.91 4.53 1.83
CA LEU A 60 -1.53 4.70 2.28
C LEU A 60 -0.94 5.94 1.61
N ASN A 61 -0.99 7.09 2.28
CA ASN A 61 -0.63 8.39 1.70
C ASN A 61 0.62 8.94 2.39
N GLY A 62 1.74 9.07 1.67
CA GLY A 62 3.01 9.58 2.19
C GLY A 62 4.09 8.51 2.25
N ASN A 63 4.83 8.46 3.36
CA ASN A 63 5.90 7.48 3.61
C ASN A 63 5.42 6.47 4.65
N ILE A 64 5.00 5.29 4.19
CA ILE A 64 4.40 4.29 5.06
C ILE A 64 5.27 3.04 5.12
N THR A 65 5.52 2.54 6.33
CA THR A 65 6.17 1.25 6.55
C THR A 65 5.27 0.34 7.36
N CYS A 66 5.01 -0.86 6.86
CA CYS A 66 4.33 -1.92 7.61
C CYS A 66 5.24 -3.14 7.69
N GLU A 67 5.59 -3.55 8.90
CA GLU A 67 6.46 -4.72 9.10
C GLU A 67 5.69 -6.04 8.95
N GLY A 68 4.39 -6.04 9.23
CA GLY A 68 3.53 -7.20 9.09
C GLY A 68 2.62 -7.15 7.86
N LYS A 69 1.68 -8.10 7.84
CA LYS A 69 0.70 -8.23 6.77
C LYS A 69 -0.23 -7.02 6.65
N VAL A 70 -0.43 -6.58 5.41
CA VAL A 70 -1.48 -5.64 5.01
C VAL A 70 -2.63 -6.41 4.36
N GLN A 71 -3.85 -6.25 4.86
CA GLN A 71 -5.03 -6.91 4.32
C GLN A 71 -6.21 -5.95 4.19
N ALA A 72 -6.77 -5.85 2.99
CA ALA A 72 -7.99 -5.11 2.71
C ALA A 72 -9.00 -5.99 1.97
N TYR A 73 -10.27 -5.89 2.35
CA TYR A 73 -11.36 -6.45 1.56
C TYR A 73 -11.79 -5.50 0.42
N GLY A 74 -11.60 -4.19 0.61
CA GLY A 74 -11.76 -3.17 -0.42
C GLY A 74 -10.49 -2.93 -1.24
N THR A 75 -10.44 -1.75 -1.88
CA THR A 75 -9.28 -1.27 -2.64
C THR A 75 -8.12 -0.90 -1.72
N ILE A 76 -6.90 -1.25 -2.11
CA ILE A 76 -5.67 -0.70 -1.50
C ILE A 76 -5.17 0.40 -2.43
N THR A 77 -5.00 1.60 -1.91
CA THR A 77 -4.45 2.75 -2.63
C THR A 77 -3.15 3.19 -1.98
N VAL A 78 -2.07 3.22 -2.75
CA VAL A 78 -0.77 3.74 -2.36
C VAL A 78 -0.55 5.06 -3.07
N ASN A 79 -0.34 6.14 -2.32
CA ASN A 79 0.03 7.45 -2.83
C ASN A 79 1.34 7.89 -2.15
N GLY A 80 2.45 7.89 -2.86
CA GLY A 80 3.79 8.15 -2.30
C GLY A 80 4.63 6.88 -2.19
N TYR A 81 5.35 6.69 -1.08
CA TYR A 81 6.24 5.55 -0.86
C TYR A 81 5.68 4.62 0.22
N THR A 82 5.52 3.34 -0.10
CA THR A 82 5.10 2.32 0.85
C THR A 82 6.02 1.10 0.80
N MET A 83 6.46 0.64 1.98
CA MET A 83 7.18 -0.62 2.17
C MET A 83 6.36 -1.56 3.05
N VAL A 84 6.17 -2.80 2.60
CA VAL A 84 5.54 -3.88 3.37
C VAL A 84 6.47 -5.10 3.41
N ASN A 85 6.99 -5.43 4.60
CA ASN A 85 8.02 -6.48 4.73
C ASN A 85 7.47 -7.91 4.67
N ASP A 86 6.15 -8.08 4.79
CA ASP A 86 5.46 -9.36 4.75
C ASP A 86 4.52 -9.40 3.52
N LYS A 87 3.24 -9.71 3.73
CA LYS A 87 2.27 -9.92 2.65
C LYS A 87 1.29 -8.77 2.50
N ILE A 88 1.00 -8.41 1.26
CA ILE A 88 -0.12 -7.56 0.87
C ILE A 88 -1.19 -8.45 0.26
N LYS A 89 -2.38 -8.49 0.87
CA LYS A 89 -3.54 -9.21 0.35
C LYS A 89 -4.71 -8.26 0.15
N GLY A 90 -5.01 -7.95 -1.11
CA GLY A 90 -6.15 -7.12 -1.50
C GLY A 90 -7.22 -7.97 -2.17
N ARG A 91 -8.45 -7.96 -1.64
CA ARG A 91 -9.59 -8.59 -2.35
C ARG A 91 -10.20 -7.67 -3.41
N GLY A 92 -10.06 -6.35 -3.25
CA GLY A 92 -10.40 -5.36 -4.26
C GLY A 92 -9.27 -5.07 -5.25
N LYS A 93 -9.30 -3.87 -5.84
CA LYS A 93 -8.25 -3.34 -6.71
C LYS A 93 -7.00 -2.97 -5.90
N LEU A 94 -5.83 -2.93 -6.54
CA LEU A 94 -4.63 -2.27 -6.03
C LEU A 94 -4.32 -1.08 -6.93
N ARG A 95 -4.21 0.12 -6.38
CA ARG A 95 -3.78 1.33 -7.10
C ARG A 95 -2.47 1.82 -6.48
N VAL A 96 -1.44 1.97 -7.32
CA VAL A 96 -0.14 2.52 -6.92
C VAL A 96 0.10 3.81 -7.68
N ASN A 97 0.20 4.91 -6.96
CA ASN A 97 0.62 6.22 -7.43
C ASN A 97 1.88 6.62 -6.67
N GLY A 98 3.05 6.33 -7.25
CA GLY A 98 4.34 6.40 -6.57
C GLY A 98 5.03 5.04 -6.50
N THR A 99 5.54 4.65 -5.34
CA THR A 99 6.34 3.43 -5.16
C THR A 99 5.75 2.50 -4.11
N LEU A 100 5.50 1.25 -4.51
CA LEU A 100 5.16 0.16 -3.61
C LEU A 100 6.28 -0.90 -3.62
N MET A 101 6.86 -1.15 -2.46
CA MET A 101 7.76 -2.27 -2.22
C MET A 101 7.07 -3.26 -1.28
N GLY A 102 6.97 -4.53 -1.70
CA GLY A 102 6.36 -5.58 -0.88
C GLY A 102 7.08 -6.91 -1.02
N THR A 103 7.04 -7.77 -0.01
CA THR A 103 7.58 -9.14 -0.17
C THR A 103 6.63 -9.97 -1.04
N ASP A 104 5.41 -10.21 -0.55
CA ASP A 104 4.40 -11.03 -1.25
C ASP A 104 3.15 -10.23 -1.58
N LEU A 105 2.73 -10.22 -2.85
CA LEU A 105 1.50 -9.59 -3.29
C LEU A 105 0.50 -10.65 -3.79
N GLU A 106 -0.69 -10.66 -3.21
CA GLU A 106 -1.83 -11.47 -3.65
C GLU A 106 -3.05 -10.56 -3.84
N ILE A 107 -3.34 -10.19 -5.09
CA ILE A 107 -4.39 -9.23 -5.45
C ILE A 107 -5.45 -9.91 -6.30
N TYR A 108 -6.70 -9.86 -5.84
CA TYR A 108 -7.83 -10.49 -6.55
C TYR A 108 -8.44 -9.57 -7.61
N GLY A 109 -8.37 -8.25 -7.44
CA GLY A 109 -8.82 -7.27 -8.42
C GLY A 109 -7.72 -6.84 -9.39
N ASN A 110 -8.04 -5.82 -10.19
CA ASN A 110 -7.08 -5.20 -11.10
C ASN A 110 -6.00 -4.44 -10.32
N ILE A 111 -4.78 -4.48 -10.84
CA ILE A 111 -3.63 -3.71 -10.37
C ILE A 111 -3.41 -2.56 -11.36
N THR A 112 -3.40 -1.34 -10.88
CA THR A 112 -3.12 -0.13 -11.66
C THR A 112 -1.89 0.54 -11.05
N ILE A 113 -0.89 0.84 -11.88
CA ILE A 113 0.40 1.37 -11.45
C ILE A 113 0.74 2.60 -12.28
N THR A 114 0.85 3.72 -11.59
CA THR A 114 1.42 4.99 -12.03
C THR A 114 2.66 5.23 -11.17
N GLY A 115 3.81 4.73 -11.62
CA GLY A 115 5.06 4.69 -10.85
C GLY A 115 5.65 3.27 -10.80
N HIS A 116 6.11 2.84 -9.62
CA HIS A 116 6.91 1.63 -9.47
C HIS A 116 6.30 0.64 -8.47
N LEU A 117 6.21 -0.62 -8.87
CA LEU A 117 5.92 -1.72 -7.97
C LEU A 117 7.10 -2.70 -7.96
N ARG A 118 7.67 -2.97 -6.80
CA ARG A 118 8.68 -4.04 -6.65
C ARG A 118 8.18 -5.07 -5.66
N CYS A 119 8.25 -6.34 -6.02
CA CYS A 119 8.01 -7.40 -5.06
C CYS A 119 8.83 -8.66 -5.29
N ARG A 120 8.85 -9.53 -4.29
CA ARG A 120 9.50 -10.84 -4.41
C ARG A 120 8.61 -11.81 -5.18
N ARG A 121 7.33 -11.89 -4.81
CA ARG A 121 6.33 -12.75 -5.46
C ARG A 121 5.04 -12.00 -5.73
N LEU A 122 4.47 -12.23 -6.90
CA LEU A 122 3.21 -11.63 -7.36
C LEU A 122 2.23 -12.70 -7.81
N VAL A 123 1.02 -12.65 -7.23
CA VAL A 123 -0.17 -13.35 -7.73
C VAL A 123 -1.26 -12.31 -7.97
N ALA A 124 -1.59 -12.09 -9.24
CA ALA A 124 -2.64 -11.17 -9.66
C ALA A 124 -3.75 -11.97 -10.39
N TYR A 125 -4.96 -11.96 -9.85
CA TYR A 125 -6.10 -12.60 -10.50
C TYR A 125 -6.80 -11.68 -11.50
N GLY A 126 -6.58 -10.37 -11.42
CA GLY A 126 -7.06 -9.37 -12.37
C GLY A 126 -6.01 -8.95 -13.41
N ASN A 127 -6.31 -7.86 -14.11
CA ASN A 127 -5.39 -7.25 -15.07
C ASN A 127 -4.35 -6.38 -14.35
N ILE A 128 -3.16 -6.26 -14.91
CA ILE A 128 -2.15 -5.28 -14.53
C ILE A 128 -2.10 -4.18 -15.60
N THR A 129 -2.27 -2.94 -15.20
CA THR A 129 -2.19 -1.77 -16.10
C THR A 129 -1.14 -0.81 -15.59
N LEU A 130 -0.12 -0.56 -16.41
CA LEU A 130 0.89 0.47 -16.22
C LEU A 130 0.44 1.75 -16.94
N ILE A 131 0.52 2.90 -16.28
CA ILE A 131 0.11 4.19 -16.85
C ILE A 131 1.31 5.14 -16.92
N GLY A 132 1.63 5.64 -18.09
CA GLY A 132 2.80 6.46 -18.36
C GLY A 132 4.04 5.62 -18.72
N SER A 133 4.93 6.21 -19.50
CA SER A 133 6.14 5.54 -20.03
C SER A 133 7.12 5.10 -18.94
N ASP A 134 7.10 5.77 -17.79
CA ASP A 134 8.05 5.53 -16.70
C ASP A 134 7.52 4.50 -15.68
N SER A 135 6.26 4.07 -15.84
CA SER A 135 5.65 3.11 -14.94
C SER A 135 6.16 1.70 -15.17
N SER A 136 6.47 1.01 -14.09
CA SER A 136 7.04 -0.34 -14.15
C SER A 136 6.63 -1.18 -12.94
N TYR A 137 6.70 -2.49 -13.12
CA TYR A 137 6.75 -3.42 -12.01
C TYR A 137 7.90 -4.41 -12.18
N TYR A 138 8.43 -4.90 -11.07
CA TYR A 138 9.50 -5.89 -11.05
C TYR A 138 9.21 -6.96 -9.99
N VAL A 139 9.29 -8.22 -10.42
CA VAL A 139 9.08 -9.40 -9.57
C VAL A 139 10.38 -10.21 -9.51
N GLU A 140 10.89 -10.48 -8.31
CA GLU A 140 12.19 -11.13 -8.13
C GLU A 140 12.17 -12.65 -8.36
N GLU A 141 11.11 -13.34 -7.91
CA GLU A 141 11.09 -14.81 -7.89
C GLU A 141 9.99 -15.42 -8.75
N ALA A 142 8.73 -15.12 -8.44
CA ALA A 142 7.60 -15.82 -9.04
C ALA A 142 6.44 -14.86 -9.33
N GLU A 143 5.98 -14.91 -10.57
CA GLU A 143 4.86 -14.11 -11.05
C GLU A 143 3.77 -15.04 -11.62
N GLN A 144 2.53 -14.80 -11.22
CA GLN A 144 1.34 -15.41 -11.79
C GLN A 144 0.30 -14.32 -12.03
N VAL A 145 -0.03 -14.06 -13.29
CA VAL A 145 -1.06 -13.10 -13.68
C VAL A 145 -2.11 -13.85 -14.50
N ALA A 146 -3.34 -13.91 -13.97
CA ALA A 146 -4.46 -14.56 -14.67
C ALA A 146 -5.07 -13.68 -15.76
N GLY A 147 -5.02 -12.36 -15.57
CA GLY A 147 -5.47 -11.37 -16.55
C GLY A 147 -4.36 -10.96 -17.53
N THR A 148 -4.54 -9.79 -18.13
CA THR A 148 -3.57 -9.21 -19.07
C THR A 148 -2.66 -8.19 -18.38
N VAL A 149 -1.43 -8.07 -18.86
CA VAL A 149 -0.52 -6.95 -18.54
C VAL A 149 -0.53 -5.97 -19.70
N MET A 150 -0.81 -4.69 -19.44
CA MET A 150 -0.91 -3.64 -20.46
C MET A 150 -0.23 -2.35 -20.02
N ILE A 151 0.26 -1.58 -20.99
CA ILE A 151 0.78 -0.22 -20.79
C ILE A 151 -0.18 0.75 -21.48
N ARG A 152 -0.47 1.88 -20.83
CA ARG A 152 -1.29 2.99 -21.34
C ARG A 152 -0.56 4.31 -21.13
N GLU A 153 -0.75 5.28 -22.01
CA GLU A 153 -0.16 6.61 -21.83
C GLU A 153 -0.89 7.45 -20.78
N ALA A 154 -2.20 7.25 -20.61
CA ALA A 154 -3.04 7.96 -19.65
C ALA A 154 -4.11 7.04 -19.02
N GLU A 155 -4.61 7.40 -17.84
CA GLU A 155 -5.81 6.78 -17.28
C GLU A 155 -7.00 7.01 -18.21
N PRO A 156 -7.84 6.00 -18.48
CA PRO A 156 -9.06 6.22 -19.27
C PRO A 156 -10.00 7.18 -18.53
N ASP A 157 -10.43 8.26 -19.20
CA ASP A 157 -11.26 9.34 -18.65
C ASP A 157 -12.66 8.92 -18.12
N TRP A 158 -13.02 7.64 -18.18
CA TRP A 158 -14.36 7.13 -17.88
C TRP A 158 -14.49 6.29 -16.59
N GLU A 159 -13.43 6.15 -15.77
CA GLU A 159 -13.53 5.58 -14.41
C GLU A 159 -13.43 6.66 -13.32
N TYR A 160 -14.50 7.45 -13.13
CA TYR A 160 -14.71 8.29 -11.95
C TYR A 160 -15.85 7.75 -11.08
#